data_AF-A0A017S0F4-F1
#
_entry.id   AF-A0A017S0F4-F1
#
_cell.length_a   1.000
_cell.length_b   1.000
_cell.length_c   1.000
_cell.angle_alpha   90.00
_cell.angle_beta   90.00
_cell.angle_gamma   90.00
#
_symmetry.space_group_name_H-M   'P 1'
#
loop_
_entity.id
_entity.type
_entity.pdbx_description
1 polymer ?
#
loop_
_entity_poly.entity_id
_entity_poly.type
_entity_poly.pdbx_seq_one_letter_code
_entity_poly.pdbx_strand_id
1 'polypeptide(L)'
;ISDFGGAFFKNEPPKEVHTSTLLLPSVYIFYKPINQAVDVWTLGHLLYETFGQSRFFGGFYPDQNDTVNEMISTLGPLPDHW
;
A
#
# COMPACT_ATOMS: atom_id res chain seq x y z
N ILE A 1 0.79 2.01 17.96
CA ILE A 1 0.05 0.99 17.18
C ILE A 1 -1.19 0.64 17.98
N SER A 2 -2.35 0.96 17.43
CA SER A 2 -3.67 0.73 18.01
C SER A 2 -4.62 0.39 16.87
N ASP A 3 -5.74 -0.27 17.16
CA ASP A 3 -6.69 -0.82 16.19
C ASP A 3 -6.16 -2.01 15.37
N PHE A 4 -6.37 -3.22 15.92
CA PHE A 4 -6.10 -4.50 15.24
C PHE A 4 -7.37 -5.09 14.59
N GLY A 5 -8.44 -4.30 14.40
CA GLY A 5 -9.71 -4.79 13.87
C GLY A 5 -9.63 -5.37 12.45
N GLY A 6 -8.60 -4.98 11.67
CA GLY A 6 -8.30 -5.52 10.34
C GLY A 6 -7.09 -6.46 10.29
N ALA A 7 -6.49 -6.82 11.43
CA ALA A 7 -5.31 -7.70 11.47
C ALA A 7 -5.69 -9.18 11.27
N PHE A 8 -4.77 -9.97 10.72
CA PHE A 8 -4.97 -11.40 10.46
C PHE A 8 -3.67 -12.19 10.63
N PHE A 9 -3.79 -13.50 10.86
CA PHE A 9 -2.64 -14.39 10.95
C PHE A 9 -2.10 -14.73 9.56
N LYS A 10 -0.78 -14.86 9.42
CA LYS A 10 -0.11 -15.21 8.15
C LYS A 10 -0.69 -16.46 7.47
N ASN A 11 -1.10 -17.45 8.26
CA ASN A 11 -1.64 -18.72 7.77
C ASN A 11 -3.16 -18.66 7.52
N GLU A 12 -3.81 -17.55 7.86
CA GLU A 12 -5.25 -17.33 7.74
C GLU A 12 -5.52 -15.95 7.11
N PRO A 13 -5.10 -15.72 5.85
CA PRO A 13 -5.33 -14.44 5.19
C PRO A 13 -6.83 -14.22 4.91
N PRO A 14 -7.31 -12.98 5.02
CA PRO A 14 -8.70 -12.64 4.71
C PRO A 14 -8.94 -12.76 3.21
N LYS A 15 -10.18 -13.06 2.84
CA LYS A 15 -10.60 -13.12 1.43
C LYS A 15 -10.63 -11.74 0.75
N GLU A 16 -10.91 -10.71 1.53
CA GLU A 16 -11.00 -9.32 1.08
C GLU A 16 -10.25 -8.42 2.06
N VAL A 17 -9.59 -7.39 1.53
CA VAL A 17 -8.91 -6.36 2.31
C VAL A 17 -9.63 -5.04 2.08
N HIS A 18 -10.09 -4.42 3.16
CA HIS A 18 -10.83 -3.15 3.14
C HIS A 18 -9.93 -1.92 3.37
N THR A 19 -8.61 -2.09 3.18
CA THR A 19 -7.64 -0.99 3.25
C THR A 19 -7.92 0.01 2.12
N SER A 20 -7.86 1.31 2.45
CA SER A 20 -8.00 2.40 1.48
C SER A 20 -7.04 2.22 0.30
N THR A 21 -7.50 2.49 -0.93
CA THR A 21 -6.71 2.32 -2.17
C THR A 21 -5.35 3.01 -2.13
N LEU A 22 -5.29 4.19 -1.49
CA LEU A 22 -4.07 4.97 -1.29
C LEU A 22 -3.02 4.27 -0.41
N LEU A 23 -3.46 3.40 0.49
CA LEU A 23 -2.59 2.64 1.40
C LEU A 23 -2.37 1.21 0.90
N LEU A 24 -3.00 0.83 -0.22
CA LEU A 24 -2.82 -0.50 -0.77
C LEU A 24 -1.38 -0.64 -1.27
N PRO A 25 -0.68 -1.67 -0.82
CA PRO A 25 0.65 -1.97 -1.31
C PRO A 25 0.56 -2.48 -2.75
N SER A 26 1.63 -2.25 -3.52
CA SER A 26 1.73 -2.74 -4.90
C SER A 26 1.47 -4.25 -5.01
N VAL A 27 1.94 -5.05 -4.03
CA VAL A 27 1.71 -6.50 -4.03
C VAL A 27 0.22 -6.87 -4.02
N TYR A 28 -0.65 -6.06 -3.42
CA TYR A 28 -2.09 -6.29 -3.46
C TYR A 28 -2.69 -5.89 -4.81
N ILE A 29 -2.22 -4.77 -5.39
CA ILE A 29 -2.64 -4.30 -6.71
C ILE A 29 -2.26 -5.31 -7.80
N PHE A 30 -1.09 -5.92 -7.71
CA PHE A 30 -0.60 -6.96 -8.64
C PHE A 30 -1.04 -8.38 -8.26
N TYR A 31 -2.07 -8.53 -7.41
CA TYR A 31 -2.65 -9.81 -7.01
C TYR A 31 -1.64 -10.84 -6.47
N LYS A 32 -0.54 -10.38 -5.86
CA LYS A 32 0.44 -11.24 -5.20
C LYS A 32 -0.01 -11.58 -3.78
N PRO A 33 0.41 -12.72 -3.22
CA PRO A 33 0.06 -13.09 -1.85
C PRO A 33 0.48 -12.00 -0.85
N ILE A 34 -0.49 -11.53 -0.07
CA ILE A 34 -0.26 -10.56 1.00
C ILE A 34 0.63 -11.19 2.06
N ASN A 35 1.66 -10.45 2.48
CA ASN A 35 2.58 -10.87 3.52
C ASN A 35 3.00 -9.65 4.37
N GLN A 36 3.89 -9.85 5.34
CA GLN A 36 4.36 -8.81 6.26
C GLN A 36 5.00 -7.59 5.56
N ALA A 37 5.41 -7.69 4.30
CA ALA A 37 5.90 -6.55 3.52
C ALA A 37 4.83 -5.45 3.35
N VAL A 38 3.55 -5.78 3.48
CA VAL A 38 2.46 -4.81 3.48
C VAL A 38 2.54 -3.87 4.68
N ASP A 39 2.85 -4.41 5.87
CA ASP A 39 3.02 -3.58 7.06
C ASP A 39 4.24 -2.65 6.93
N VAL A 40 5.31 -3.14 6.28
CA VAL A 40 6.50 -2.33 5.97
C VAL A 40 6.18 -1.21 4.97
N TRP A 41 5.34 -1.49 3.98
CA TRP A 41 4.85 -0.47 3.04
C TRP A 41 4.07 0.63 3.74
N THR A 42 3.10 0.26 4.58
CA THR A 42 2.31 1.22 5.36
C THR A 42 3.18 2.00 6.35
N LEU A 43 4.19 1.37 6.94
CA LEU A 43 5.18 2.07 7.77
C LEU A 43 5.99 3.09 6.96
N GLY A 44 6.40 2.76 5.74
CA GLY A 44 7.07 3.69 4.83
C GLY A 44 6.23 4.93 4.54
N HIS A 45 4.93 4.73 4.27
CA HIS A 45 3.95 5.80 4.15
C HIS A 45 3.90 6.69 5.39
N LEU A 46 3.74 6.08 6.57
CA LEU A 46 3.64 6.80 7.83
C LEU A 46 4.90 7.64 8.10
N LEU A 47 6.08 7.07 7.87
CA LEU A 47 7.35 7.77 8.04
C LEU A 47 7.47 8.95 7.06
N TYR A 48 7.09 8.75 5.80
CA TYR A 48 7.13 9.82 4.81
C TYR A 48 6.14 10.94 5.14
N GLU A 49 4.92 10.62 5.60
CA GLU A 49 3.96 11.65 6.01
C GLU A 49 4.37 12.36 7.31
N THR A 50 5.03 11.65 8.22
CA THR A 50 5.47 12.22 9.50
C THR A 50 6.67 13.16 9.33
N PHE A 51 7.62 12.80 8.47
CA PHE A 51 8.86 13.54 8.29
C PHE A 51 8.92 14.37 7.00
N GLY A 52 8.13 14.04 5.99
CA GLY A 52 8.03 14.75 4.73
C GLY A 52 7.10 15.97 4.83
N GLN A 53 7.33 16.96 3.96
CA GLN A 53 6.48 18.16 3.87
C GLN A 53 5.21 17.93 3.02
N SER A 54 4.98 16.71 2.53
CA SER A 54 3.91 16.35 1.59
C SER A 54 3.43 14.93 1.82
N ARG A 55 2.20 14.61 1.39
CA ARG A 55 1.69 13.24 1.29
C ARG A 55 2.56 12.40 0.35
N PHE A 56 2.71 11.12 0.66
CA PHE A 56 3.45 10.16 -0.19
C PHE A 56 2.66 9.83 -1.47
N PHE A 57 1.34 9.65 -1.34
CA PHE A 57 0.39 9.64 -2.44
C PHE A 57 -0.72 10.67 -2.19
N GLY A 58 -1.00 11.53 -3.16
CA GLY A 58 -1.78 12.75 -3.04
C GLY A 58 -3.15 12.72 -3.74
N GLY A 59 -3.49 11.65 -4.46
CA GLY A 59 -4.76 11.52 -5.17
C GLY A 59 -5.99 11.72 -4.26
N PHE A 60 -6.98 12.48 -4.72
CA PHE A 60 -8.30 12.57 -4.07
C PHE A 60 -9.20 11.47 -4.65
N TYR A 61 -9.37 10.37 -3.91
CA TYR A 61 -10.03 9.13 -4.39
C TYR A 61 -9.41 8.54 -5.66
N PRO A 62 -8.11 8.20 -5.65
CA PRO A 62 -7.49 7.56 -6.79
C PRO A 62 -8.07 6.16 -6.98
N ASP A 63 -8.28 5.79 -8.23
CA ASP A 63 -8.46 4.40 -8.58
C ASP A 63 -7.12 3.65 -8.54
N GLN A 64 -7.14 2.36 -8.88
CA GLN A 64 -5.91 1.55 -8.90
C GLN A 64 -4.88 2.06 -9.92
N ASN A 65 -5.33 2.54 -11.09
CA ASN A 65 -4.44 3.05 -12.12
C ASN A 65 -3.79 4.37 -11.69
N ASP A 66 -4.56 5.27 -11.09
CA ASP A 66 -4.05 6.51 -10.51
C ASP A 66 -2.97 6.22 -9.47
N THR A 67 -3.24 5.25 -8.58
CA THR A 67 -2.29 4.82 -7.55
C THR A 67 -1.02 4.25 -8.16
N VAL A 68 -1.13 3.40 -9.19
CA VAL A 68 0.04 2.83 -9.89
C VAL A 68 0.84 3.90 -10.61
N ASN A 69 0.19 4.85 -11.27
CA ASN A 69 0.85 5.96 -11.95
C ASN A 69 1.63 6.82 -10.94
N GLU A 70 1.05 7.07 -9.77
CA GLU A 70 1.71 7.81 -8.71
C GLU A 70 2.90 7.04 -8.10
N MET A 71 2.76 5.72 -7.92
CA MET A 71 3.88 4.84 -7.55
C MET A 71 5.02 4.94 -8.55
N ILE A 72 4.72 4.89 -9.86
CA ILE A 72 5.74 5.01 -10.92
C ILE A 72 6.41 6.39 -10.89
N SER A 73 5.62 7.45 -10.73
CA SER A 73 6.14 8.82 -10.66
C SER A 73 7.05 9.04 -9.46
N THR A 74 6.75 8.42 -8.31
CA THR A 74 7.47 8.64 -7.05
C THR A 74 8.64 7.68 -6.85
N LEU A 75 8.48 6.41 -7.22
CA LEU A 75 9.43 5.33 -6.95
C LEU A 75 10.22 4.86 -8.18
N GLY A 76 9.81 5.29 -9.38
CA GLY A 76 10.37 4.82 -10.64
C GLY A 76 9.61 3.63 -11.24
N PRO A 77 10.11 3.06 -12.35
CA PRO A 77 9.39 2.03 -13.09
C PRO A 77 9.13 0.77 -12.26
N LEU A 78 7.98 0.13 -12.51
CA LEU A 78 7.65 -1.16 -11.92
C LEU A 78 8.63 -2.24 -12.41
N PRO A 79 8.87 -3.29 -11.61
CA PRO A 79 9.64 -4.44 -12.05
C PRO A 79 8.96 -5.18 -13.22
N ASP A 80 9.74 -5.67 -14.18
CA ASP A 80 9.22 -6.39 -15.37
C ASP A 80 8.41 -7.68 -15.07
N HIS A 81 8.49 -8.19 -13.85
CA HIS A 81 7.88 -9.45 -13.41
C HIS A 81 6.59 -9.26 -12.59
N TRP A 82 6.04 -8.04 -12.62
CA TRP A 82 4.78 -7.66 -11.98
C TRP A 82 3.71 -7.46 -13.06
#